data_AF-A0A493TCB9-F1
#
_entry.id   AF-A0A493TCB9-F1
#
_cell.length_a   1.000
_cell.length_b   1.000
_cell.length_c   1.000
_cell.angle_alpha   90.00
_cell.angle_beta   90.00
_cell.angle_gamma   90.00
#
_symmetry.space_group_name_H-M   'P 1'
#
loop_
_entity.id
_entity.type
_entity.pdbx_description
1 polymer ?
#
loop_
_entity_poly.entity_id
_entity_poly.type
_entity_poly.pdbx_seq_one_letter_code
_entity_poly.pdbx_strand_id
1 'polypeptide(L)'
;AAVYEHAVILPRATQETVSPEDALALMNKNMDILEGAIKEAAQQGAHIIVTPEDGIYGWVFTREAIYPYLEDIPDPEVNWIPCTDPTR
;
A
#
# COMPACT_ATOMS: atom_id res chain seq x y z
N ALA A 1 16.85 4.68 11.89
CA ALA A 1 16.00 3.96 10.93
C ALA A 1 14.98 3.16 11.70
N ALA A 2 13.85 2.82 11.09
CA ALA A 2 12.81 1.97 11.67
C ALA A 2 12.37 0.91 10.66
N VAL A 3 11.78 -0.17 11.17
CA VAL A 3 11.13 -1.22 10.37
C VAL A 3 9.83 -1.60 11.06
N TYR A 4 8.81 -2.00 10.30
CA TYR A 4 7.54 -2.45 10.86
C TYR A 4 7.20 -3.85 10.33
N GLU A 5 7.04 -4.81 11.23
CA GLU A 5 6.46 -6.11 10.91
C GLU A 5 4.94 -5.98 10.93
N HIS A 6 4.29 -6.23 9.79
CA HIS A 6 2.86 -5.97 9.62
C HIS A 6 2.03 -7.25 9.60
N ALA A 7 1.00 -7.30 10.44
CA ALA A 7 -0.03 -8.32 10.39
C ALA A 7 -1.06 -7.95 9.32
N VAL A 8 -0.73 -8.25 8.06
CA VAL A 8 -1.51 -7.83 6.87
C VAL A 8 -2.96 -8.28 6.95
N ILE A 9 -3.89 -7.36 6.68
CA ILE A 9 -5.30 -7.67 6.43
C ILE A 9 -5.40 -8.24 5.01
N LEU A 10 -5.61 -9.56 4.92
CA LEU A 10 -5.70 -10.27 3.65
C LEU A 10 -7.09 -10.11 3.00
N PRO A 11 -7.17 -10.12 1.65
CA PRO A 11 -8.45 -10.20 0.94
C PRO A 11 -9.16 -11.52 1.25
N ARG A 12 -10.49 -11.49 1.34
CA ARG A 12 -11.29 -12.70 1.63
C ARG A 12 -11.34 -13.68 0.47
N ALA A 13 -11.44 -13.16 -0.76
CA ALA A 13 -11.55 -13.94 -1.98
C ALA A 13 -10.31 -13.70 -2.84
N THR A 14 -9.28 -14.50 -2.62
CA THR A 14 -7.96 -14.36 -3.26
C THR A 14 -7.92 -14.87 -4.71
N GLN A 15 -8.98 -15.54 -5.16
CA GLN A 15 -9.09 -16.16 -6.49
C GLN A 15 -10.22 -15.57 -7.33
N GLU A 16 -11.01 -14.64 -6.78
CA GLU A 16 -12.08 -13.94 -7.51
C GLU A 16 -11.67 -12.48 -7.72
N THR A 17 -12.04 -11.93 -8.87
CA THR A 17 -11.83 -10.51 -9.16
C THR A 17 -12.78 -9.66 -8.34
N VAL A 18 -12.27 -8.62 -7.69
CA VAL A 18 -13.08 -7.59 -7.02
C VAL A 18 -13.17 -6.34 -7.90
N SER A 19 -14.01 -5.37 -7.52
CA SER A 19 -13.98 -4.06 -8.16
C SER A 19 -12.80 -3.21 -7.66
N PRO A 20 -12.35 -2.20 -8.44
CA PRO A 20 -11.28 -1.30 -8.01
C PRO A 20 -11.59 -0.58 -6.69
N GLU A 21 -12.85 -0.20 -6.45
CA GLU A 21 -13.26 0.44 -5.20
C GLU A 21 -13.13 -0.50 -3.98
N ASP A 22 -13.45 -1.79 -4.12
CA ASP A 22 -13.29 -2.78 -3.07
C ASP A 22 -11.82 -3.09 -2.80
N ALA A 23 -11.00 -3.18 -3.86
CA ALA A 23 -9.56 -3.33 -3.76
C ALA A 23 -8.92 -2.14 -3.01
N LEU A 24 -9.26 -0.91 -3.41
CA LEU A 24 -8.80 0.30 -2.75
C LEU A 24 -9.25 0.37 -1.28
N ALA A 25 -10.49 -0.03 -0.98
CA ALA A 25 -11.00 -0.07 0.39
C ALA A 25 -10.24 -1.08 1.27
N LEU A 26 -9.75 -2.19 0.73
CA LEU A 26 -8.87 -3.11 1.45
C LEU A 26 -7.48 -2.51 1.67
N MET A 27 -6.86 -1.96 0.62
CA MET A 27 -5.53 -1.35 0.71
C MET A 27 -5.50 -0.22 1.74
N ASN A 28 -6.54 0.63 1.75
CA ASN A 28 -6.66 1.71 2.72
C ASN A 28 -6.70 1.22 4.18
N LYS A 29 -7.32 0.07 4.47
CA LYS A 29 -7.31 -0.50 5.84
C LYS A 29 -5.91 -0.92 6.28
N ASN A 30 -5.11 -1.47 5.37
CA ASN A 30 -3.71 -1.77 5.66
C ASN A 30 -2.90 -0.48 5.82
N MET A 31 -3.13 0.51 4.95
CA MET A 31 -2.49 1.83 5.03
C MET A 31 -2.79 2.56 6.34
N ASP A 32 -3.99 2.46 6.90
CA ASP A 32 -4.35 3.04 8.21
C ASP A 32 -3.44 2.51 9.33
N ILE A 33 -3.12 1.21 9.31
CA ILE A 33 -2.21 0.59 10.29
C ILE A 33 -0.77 1.05 10.07
N LEU A 34 -0.32 1.06 8.81
CA LEU A 34 1.02 1.52 8.44
C LEU A 34 1.22 3.00 8.77
N GLU A 35 0.19 3.84 8.61
CA GLU A 35 0.23 5.26 8.97
C GLU A 35 0.53 5.44 10.46
N GLY A 36 -0.06 4.60 11.33
CA GLY A 36 0.24 4.58 12.76
C GLY A 36 1.73 4.32 13.02
N ALA A 37 2.29 3.27 12.42
CA ALA A 37 3.71 2.93 12.55
C ALA A 37 4.64 4.02 12.01
N ILE A 38 4.29 4.64 10.87
CA ILE A 38 5.05 5.73 10.26
C ILE A 38 5.04 6.96 11.17
N LYS A 39 3.88 7.37 11.69
CA LYS A 39 3.75 8.51 12.61
C LYS A 39 4.55 8.29 13.89
N GLU A 40 4.49 7.09 14.46
CA GLU A 40 5.25 6.75 15.67
C GLU A 40 6.76 6.78 15.42
N ALA A 41 7.24 6.19 14.32
CA ALA A 41 8.65 6.22 13.96
C ALA A 41 9.16 7.66 13.75
N ALA A 42 8.37 8.51 13.08
CA ALA A 42 8.70 9.92 12.90
C ALA A 42 8.77 10.68 14.24
N GLN A 43 7.83 10.43 15.16
CA GLN A 43 7.86 11.03 16.51
C GLN A 43 9.10 10.62 17.31
N GLN A 44 9.63 9.41 17.08
CA GLN A 44 10.86 8.92 17.69
C GLN A 44 12.14 9.36 16.93
N GLY A 45 12.02 10.21 15.90
CA GLY A 45 13.15 10.77 15.16
C GLY A 45 13.75 9.82 14.12
N ALA A 46 13.01 8.81 13.65
CA ALA A 46 13.46 7.98 12.54
C ALA A 46 13.48 8.79 11.23
N HIS A 47 14.64 8.84 10.58
CA HIS A 47 14.81 9.49 9.28
C HIS A 47 14.25 8.67 8.10
N ILE A 48 14.03 7.37 8.29
CA ILE A 48 13.51 6.42 7.29
C ILE A 48 12.85 5.24 8.02
N ILE A 49 11.76 4.74 7.46
CA ILE A 49 11.05 3.53 7.87
C ILE A 49 10.81 2.62 6.66
N VAL A 50 10.89 1.31 6.85
CA VAL A 50 10.58 0.30 5.83
C VAL A 50 9.35 -0.51 6.25
N THR A 51 8.43 -0.72 5.31
CA THR A 51 7.24 -1.59 5.42
C THR A 51 7.43 -2.86 4.59
N PRO A 52 6.75 -3.98 4.89
CA PRO A 52 7.01 -5.25 4.24
C PRO A 52 6.46 -5.32 2.80
N GLU A 53 7.01 -6.25 2.03
CA GLU A 53 6.45 -6.71 0.75
C GLU A 53 5.00 -7.18 0.94
N ASP A 54 4.15 -6.97 -0.08
CA ASP A 54 2.73 -7.33 -0.08
C ASP A 54 1.91 -6.75 1.10
N GLY A 55 2.45 -5.76 1.82
CA GLY A 55 1.88 -5.24 3.08
C GLY A 55 0.54 -4.51 2.95
N ILE A 56 0.10 -4.20 1.72
CA ILE A 56 -1.14 -3.46 1.48
C ILE A 56 -2.25 -4.31 0.83
N TYR A 57 -1.90 -5.41 0.15
CA TYR A 57 -2.85 -6.24 -0.61
C TYR A 57 -2.69 -7.76 -0.44
N GLY A 58 -1.60 -8.26 0.13
CA GLY A 58 -1.34 -9.71 0.33
C GLY A 58 -0.72 -10.43 -0.88
N TRP A 59 -0.58 -11.76 -0.82
CA TRP A 59 0.27 -12.52 -1.76
C TRP A 59 -0.46 -13.61 -2.57
N VAL A 60 -1.79 -13.68 -2.49
CA VAL A 60 -2.55 -14.77 -3.14
C VAL A 60 -3.42 -14.18 -4.24
N PHE A 61 -2.95 -14.27 -5.48
CA PHE A 61 -3.66 -13.76 -6.65
C PHE A 61 -3.37 -14.55 -7.94
N THR A 62 -4.34 -14.55 -8.86
CA THR A 62 -4.08 -14.74 -10.31
C THR A 62 -3.81 -13.39 -10.97
N ARG A 63 -3.45 -13.38 -12.26
CA ARG A 63 -3.25 -12.14 -13.03
C ARG A 63 -4.52 -11.28 -13.10
N GLU A 64 -5.67 -11.93 -13.20
CA GLU A 64 -6.98 -11.27 -13.27
C GLU A 64 -7.37 -10.73 -11.89
N ALA A 65 -7.17 -11.53 -10.84
CA ALA A 65 -7.55 -11.16 -9.48
C ALA A 65 -6.72 -10.01 -8.90
N ILE A 66 -5.44 -9.89 -9.27
CA ILE A 66 -4.59 -8.78 -8.80
C ILE A 66 -4.87 -7.46 -9.52
N TYR A 67 -5.41 -7.49 -10.74
CA TYR A 67 -5.53 -6.30 -11.59
C TYR A 67 -6.22 -5.09 -10.94
N PRO A 68 -7.30 -5.24 -10.15
CA PRO A 68 -7.96 -4.12 -9.46
C PRO A 68 -7.11 -3.44 -8.38
N TYR A 69 -6.00 -4.05 -7.94
CA TYR A 69 -5.09 -3.52 -6.92
C TYR A 69 -3.92 -2.72 -7.51
N LEU A 70 -3.79 -2.66 -8.84
CA LEU A 70 -2.63 -2.09 -9.51
C LEU A 70 -2.85 -0.63 -9.89
N GLU A 71 -1.74 0.11 -9.94
CA GLU A 71 -1.67 1.46 -10.50
C GLU A 71 -0.56 1.52 -11.55
N ASP A 72 -0.64 2.49 -12.46
CA ASP A 72 0.46 2.83 -13.35
C ASP A 72 1.42 3.78 -12.62
N ILE A 73 2.60 3.28 -12.25
CA ILE A 73 3.60 4.02 -11.47
C ILE A 73 4.67 4.54 -12.45
N PRO A 74 4.81 5.88 -12.64
CA PRO A 74 5.75 6.42 -13.60
C PRO A 74 7.21 6.29 -13.13
N ASP A 75 8.14 6.37 -14.08
CA ASP A 75 9.58 6.48 -13.77
C ASP A 75 9.84 7.74 -12.90
N PRO A 76 10.65 7.67 -11.83
CA PRO A 76 10.98 8.81 -10.97
C PRO A 76 11.53 10.04 -11.70
N GLU A 77 12.08 9.91 -12.91
CA GLU A 77 12.54 11.02 -13.75
C GLU A 77 11.43 12.06 -14.04
N VAL A 78 10.16 11.69 -13.91
CA VAL A 78 9.03 12.62 -14.08
C VAL A 78 8.93 13.69 -12.97
N ASN A 79 9.69 13.54 -11.88
CA ASN A 79 9.78 14.49 -10.75
C ASN A 79 8.42 14.95 -10.21
N TRP A 80 7.61 13.98 -9.78
CA TRP A 80 6.23 14.20 -9.34
C TRP A 80 6.06 13.98 -7.84
N ILE A 81 5.30 14.85 -7.18
CA ILE A 81 4.88 14.71 -5.79
C ILE A 81 3.35 14.49 -5.78
N PRO A 82 2.87 13.23 -5.65
CA PRO A 82 1.44 12.92 -5.73
C PRO A 82 0.58 13.71 -4.74
N CYS A 83 1.11 14.02 -3.55
CA CYS A 83 0.38 14.76 -2.51
C CYS A 83 0.07 16.22 -2.90
N THR A 84 0.92 16.86 -3.70
CA THR A 84 0.74 18.28 -4.09
C THR A 84 0.14 18.45 -5.48
N ASP A 85 0.19 17.42 -6.34
CA ASP A 85 -0.34 17.44 -7.71
C ASP A 85 -1.03 16.10 -8.05
N PRO A 86 -2.18 15.79 -7.45
CA PRO A 86 -2.77 14.45 -7.52
C PRO A 86 -3.41 14.10 -8.89
N THR A 87 -3.58 15.07 -9.79
CA THR A 87 -4.34 14.91 -11.05
C THR A 87 -3.44 14.88 -12.29
N ARG A 88 -2.14 14.69 -12.11
CA ARG A 88 -1.16 14.70 -13.19
C ARG A 88 -1.36 13.55 -14.17
#